data_AF-A0A2M8FD38-F1
#
_entry.id   AF-A0A2M8FD38-F1
#
_cell.length_a   1.000
_cell.length_b   1.000
_cell.length_c   1.000
_cell.angle_alpha   90.00
_cell.angle_beta   90.00
_cell.angle_gamma   90.00
#
_symmetry.space_group_name_H-M   'P 1'
#
loop_
_entity.id
_entity.type
_entity.pdbx_description
1 polymer ?
#
loop_
_entity_poly.entity_id
_entity_poly.type
_entity_poly.pdbx_seq_one_letter_code
_entity_poly.pdbx_strand_id
1 'polypeptide(L)'
;MSRKKTFYHHLVSTEEISIELDKLGLPEHERIELLEIVENTIHYTIIDIVLSELKEEDKKIFLEHHTKSNHETTLRYLKGKIDDLEGRIKESAEILKSNFLKDIKELKNLS
;
A
#
# COMPACT_ATOMS: atom_id res chain seq x y z
N MET A 1 -13.08 6.97 -8.44
CA MET A 1 -13.25 6.69 -7.01
C MET A 1 -12.28 7.54 -6.20
N SER A 2 -12.70 8.08 -5.06
CA SER A 2 -11.85 8.94 -4.23
C SER A 2 -10.83 8.05 -3.52
N ARG A 3 -9.56 8.08 -3.96
CA ARG A 3 -8.44 7.42 -3.26
C ARG A 3 -8.48 7.92 -1.81
N LYS A 4 -8.76 7.04 -0.84
CA LYS A 4 -8.57 7.39 0.57
C LYS A 4 -7.11 7.82 0.69
N LYS A 5 -6.87 9.10 0.97
CA LYS A 5 -5.51 9.55 1.26
C LYS A 5 -5.03 8.70 2.43
N THR A 6 -3.84 8.14 2.30
CA THR A 6 -3.16 7.42 3.38
C THR A 6 -1.97 8.26 3.81
N PHE A 7 -1.46 8.03 5.03
CA PHE A 7 -0.28 8.77 5.50
C PHE A 7 0.97 8.51 4.64
N TYR A 8 0.97 7.42 3.88
CA TYR A 8 2.04 7.01 2.97
C TYR A 8 1.71 7.23 1.48
N HIS A 9 0.60 7.90 1.14
CA HIS A 9 0.17 8.06 -0.24
C HIS A 9 1.23 8.68 -1.16
N HIS A 10 2.11 9.53 -0.63
CA HIS A 10 3.21 10.17 -1.36
C HIS A 10 4.42 9.25 -1.58
N LEU A 11 4.44 8.07 -0.95
CA LEU A 11 5.56 7.11 -0.99
C LEU A 11 5.28 5.95 -1.94
N VAL A 12 4.01 5.64 -2.19
CA VAL A 12 3.59 4.42 -2.89
C VAL A 12 2.60 4.76 -4.00
N SER A 13 2.86 4.22 -5.20
CA SER A 13 1.98 4.34 -6.38
C SER A 13 1.69 2.97 -6.97
N THR A 14 0.44 2.76 -7.38
CA THR A 14 -0.07 1.55 -8.06
C THR A 14 -0.32 1.78 -9.55
N GLU A 15 0.09 2.93 -10.09
CA GLU A 15 -0.19 3.33 -11.48
C GLU A 15 0.40 2.35 -12.51
N GLU A 16 1.61 1.85 -12.29
CA GLU A 16 2.23 0.83 -13.15
C GLU A 16 1.40 -0.45 -13.23
N ILE A 17 0.81 -0.89 -12.11
CA ILE A 17 -0.04 -2.08 -12.07
C ILE A 17 -1.32 -1.85 -12.85
N SER A 18 -1.95 -0.68 -12.69
CA SER A 18 -3.14 -0.32 -13.47
C SER A 18 -2.87 -0.39 -14.98
N ILE A 19 -1.72 0.13 -15.42
CA ILE A 19 -1.30 0.11 -16.83
C ILE A 19 -1.12 -1.33 -17.34
N GLU A 20 -0.55 -2.23 -16.54
CA GLU A 20 -0.38 -3.63 -16.95
C GLU A 20 -1.70 -4.41 -16.94
N LEU A 21 -2.60 -4.15 -15.97
CA LEU A 21 -3.93 -4.75 -15.94
C LEU A 21 -4.76 -4.37 -17.18
N ASP A 22 -4.67 -3.13 -17.65
CA ASP A 22 -5.35 -2.68 -18.88
C ASP A 22 -4.92 -3.46 -20.13
N LYS A 23 -3.75 -4.10 -20.11
CA LYS A 23 -3.24 -4.91 -21.22
C LYS A 23 -3.76 -6.35 -21.22
N LEU A 24 -4.43 -6.80 -20.16
CA LEU A 24 -4.93 -8.18 -20.04
C LEU A 24 -6.25 -8.43 -20.80
N GLY A 25 -6.87 -7.40 -21.37
CA GLY A 25 -8.14 -7.55 -22.10
C GLY A 25 -9.34 -7.94 -21.23
N LEU A 26 -9.20 -7.89 -19.90
CA LEU A 26 -10.27 -8.16 -18.93
C LEU A 26 -11.35 -7.06 -19.00
N PRO A 27 -12.61 -7.35 -18.66
CA PRO A 27 -13.63 -6.34 -18.43
C PRO A 27 -13.20 -5.28 -17.39
N GLU A 28 -13.67 -4.04 -17.54
CA GLU A 28 -13.29 -2.93 -16.65
C GLU A 28 -13.53 -3.22 -15.17
N HIS A 29 -14.66 -3.82 -14.82
CA HIS A 29 -14.99 -4.15 -13.43
C HIS A 29 -14.00 -5.15 -12.81
N GLU A 30 -13.57 -6.17 -13.56
CA GLU A 30 -12.56 -7.14 -13.08
C GLU A 30 -11.21 -6.45 -12.86
N ARG A 31 -10.82 -5.51 -13.75
CA ARG A 31 -9.58 -4.74 -13.56
C ARG A 31 -9.63 -3.86 -12.32
N ILE A 32 -10.79 -3.24 -12.06
CA ILE A 32 -11.01 -2.44 -10.85
C ILE A 32 -10.91 -3.31 -9.60
N GLU A 33 -11.55 -4.48 -9.58
CA GLU A 33 -11.47 -5.42 -8.46
C GLU A 33 -10.03 -5.88 -8.18
N LEU A 34 -9.27 -6.23 -9.23
CA LEU A 34 -7.86 -6.60 -9.09
C LEU A 34 -7.02 -5.44 -8.54
N LEU A 35 -7.26 -4.21 -9.01
CA LEU A 35 -6.57 -3.04 -8.50
C LEU A 35 -6.91 -2.77 -7.03
N GLU A 36 -8.17 -2.92 -6.63
CA GLU A 36 -8.59 -2.80 -5.23
C GLU A 36 -7.92 -3.86 -4.34
N ILE A 37 -7.79 -5.09 -4.82
CA ILE A 37 -7.06 -6.15 -4.10
C ILE A 37 -5.61 -5.73 -3.88
N VAL A 38 -4.92 -5.27 -4.92
CA VAL A 38 -3.53 -4.79 -4.84
C VAL A 38 -3.40 -3.64 -3.85
N GLU A 39 -4.26 -2.63 -3.93
CA GLU A 39 -4.24 -1.47 -3.04
C GLU A 39 -4.48 -1.88 -1.59
N ASN A 40 -5.41 -2.81 -1.34
CA ASN A 40 -5.69 -3.34 -0.01
C ASN A 40 -4.52 -4.17 0.54
N THR A 41 -3.91 -5.03 -0.29
CA THR A 41 -2.73 -5.82 0.14
C THR A 41 -1.58 -4.90 0.54
N ILE A 42 -1.25 -3.91 -0.30
CA ILE A 42 -0.22 -2.91 0.02
C ILE A 42 -0.58 -2.18 1.31
N HIS A 43 -1.84 -1.77 1.47
CA HIS A 43 -2.30 -1.10 2.67
C HIS A 43 -2.07 -1.94 3.93
N TYR A 44 -2.57 -3.18 3.95
CA TYR A 44 -2.43 -4.05 5.12
C TYR A 44 -0.98 -4.37 5.44
N THR A 45 -0.13 -4.59 4.43
CA THR A 45 1.31 -4.82 4.67
C THR A 45 1.98 -3.61 5.30
N ILE A 46 1.66 -2.39 4.85
CA ILE A 46 2.22 -1.17 5.45
C ILE A 46 1.74 -0.99 6.90
N ILE A 47 0.46 -1.27 7.17
CA ILE A 47 -0.07 -1.25 8.54
C ILE A 47 0.67 -2.27 9.42
N ASP A 48 0.91 -3.47 8.93
CA ASP A 48 1.62 -4.53 9.65
C ASP A 48 3.07 -4.14 9.96
N ILE A 49 3.80 -3.60 8.98
CA ILE A 49 5.17 -3.09 9.18
C ILE A 49 5.19 -2.03 10.28
N VAL A 50 4.27 -1.06 10.20
CA VAL A 50 4.19 0.00 11.22
C VAL A 50 3.90 -0.59 12.59
N LEU A 51 2.90 -1.46 12.70
CA LEU A 51 2.54 -2.07 13.98
C LEU A 51 3.69 -2.92 14.54
N SER A 52 4.43 -3.64 13.71
CA SER A 52 5.53 -4.52 14.15
C SER A 52 6.68 -3.77 14.84
N GLU A 53 6.88 -2.48 14.52
CA GLU A 53 7.94 -1.65 15.11
C GLU A 53 7.50 -0.89 16.36
N LEU A 54 6.19 -0.73 16.55
CA LEU A 54 5.68 0.08 17.65
C LEU A 54 5.58 -0.76 18.92
N LYS A 55 5.86 -0.10 20.06
CA LYS A 55 5.49 -0.63 21.37
C LYS A 55 3.97 -0.64 21.51
N GLU A 56 3.44 -1.48 22.40
CA GLU A 56 1.98 -1.63 22.60
C GLU A 56 1.23 -0.31 22.87
N GLU A 57 1.83 0.58 23.66
CA GLU A 57 1.30 1.93 23.92
C GLU A 57 1.24 2.78 22.64
N ASP A 58 2.26 2.67 21.79
CA ASP A 58 2.36 3.44 20.56
C ASP A 58 1.46 2.86 19.44
N LYS A 59 1.22 1.54 19.43
CA LYS A 59 0.26 0.87 18.52
C LYS A 59 -1.15 1.44 18.70
N LYS A 60 -1.60 1.62 19.94
CA LYS A 60 -2.93 2.18 20.25
C LYS A 60 -3.09 3.60 19.71
N ILE A 61 -2.09 4.45 19.95
CA ILE A 61 -2.08 5.84 19.46
C ILE A 61 -2.10 5.87 17.93
N PHE A 62 -1.30 5.03 17.29
CA PHE A 62 -1.30 4.92 15.83
C PHE A 62 -2.69 4.53 15.28
N LEU A 63 -3.33 3.49 15.82
CA LEU A 63 -4.65 3.05 15.37
C LEU A 63 -5.73 4.12 15.57
N GLU A 64 -5.68 4.88 16.67
CA GLU A 64 -6.57 6.02 16.89
C GLU A 64 -6.35 7.15 15.88
N HIS A 65 -5.08 7.49 15.57
CA HIS A 65 -4.77 8.50 14.56
C HIS A 65 -5.18 8.04 13.15
N HIS A 66 -4.99 6.75 12.86
CA HIS A 66 -5.33 6.13 11.59
C HIS A 66 -6.83 6.16 11.32
N THR A 67 -7.65 5.76 12.31
CA THR A 67 -9.13 5.79 12.21
C THR A 67 -9.69 7.21 12.07
N LYS A 68 -9.02 8.21 12.65
CA LYS A 68 -9.36 9.64 12.51
C LYS A 68 -8.89 10.28 11.20
N SER A 69 -8.25 9.51 10.30
CA SER A 69 -7.74 9.98 8.99
C SER A 69 -6.80 11.20 9.09
N ASN A 70 -6.06 11.35 10.18
CA ASN A 70 -5.14 12.47 10.38
C ASN A 70 -3.74 12.13 9.83
N HIS A 71 -3.58 12.19 8.51
CA HIS A 71 -2.40 11.68 7.80
C HIS A 71 -1.08 12.33 8.21
N GLU A 72 -1.03 13.67 8.28
CA GLU A 72 0.18 14.40 8.65
C GLU A 72 0.59 14.13 10.09
N THR A 73 -0.38 14.09 11.01
CA THR A 73 -0.11 13.79 12.42
C THR A 73 0.31 12.34 12.60
N THR A 74 -0.30 11.41 11.87
CA THR A 74 0.09 9.99 11.85
C THR A 74 1.54 9.86 11.40
N LEU A 75 1.89 10.44 10.26
CA LEU A 75 3.25 10.37 9.72
C LEU A 75 4.29 10.99 10.66
N ARG A 76 4.01 12.19 11.20
CA ARG A 76 4.91 12.86 12.15
C ARG A 76 5.12 12.03 13.42
N TYR A 77 4.05 11.43 13.94
CA TYR A 77 4.12 10.57 15.12
C TYR A 77 5.00 9.34 14.85
N LEU A 78 4.77 8.66 13.72
CA LEU A 78 5.53 7.47 13.37
C LEU A 78 7.02 7.75 13.11
N LYS A 79 7.36 8.87 12.45
CA LYS A 79 8.76 9.29 12.23
C LYS A 79 9.54 9.55 13.52
N GLY A 80 8.86 9.87 14.62
CA GLY A 80 9.50 10.03 15.93
C GLY A 80 9.71 8.70 16.68
N LYS A 81 9.21 7.59 16.13
CA LYS A 81 9.18 6.26 16.79
C LYS A 81 9.90 5.18 16.00
N ILE A 82 9.89 5.28 14.67
CA ILE A 82 10.41 4.29 13.75
C ILE A 82 11.52 4.94 12.93
N ASP A 83 12.74 4.44 13.09
CA ASP A 83 13.88 4.84 12.27
C ASP A 83 13.67 4.38 10.82
N ASP A 84 14.01 5.24 9.87
CA ASP A 84 13.85 5.02 8.42
C ASP A 84 12.47 4.48 8.00
N LEU A 85 11.39 4.96 8.64
CA LEU A 85 10.02 4.58 8.32
C LEU A 85 9.70 4.65 6.81
N GLU A 86 10.11 5.74 6.15
CA GLU A 86 9.81 5.93 4.73
C GLU A 86 10.55 4.94 3.83
N GLY A 87 11.83 4.66 4.12
CA GLY A 87 12.61 3.67 3.38
C GLY A 87 11.96 2.30 3.46
N ARG A 88 11.57 1.87 4.66
CA ARG A 88 10.93 0.56 4.90
C ARG A 88 9.58 0.43 4.20
N ILE A 89 8.76 1.49 4.21
CA ILE A 89 7.49 1.52 3.48
C ILE A 89 7.74 1.41 1.98
N LYS A 90 8.67 2.19 1.43
CA LYS A 90 9.00 2.16 -0.01
C LYS A 90 9.49 0.79 -0.44
N GLU A 91 10.47 0.23 0.27
CA GLU A 91 11.02 -1.08 -0.05
C GLU A 91 9.95 -2.17 -0.08
N SER A 92 9.11 -2.22 0.97
CA SER A 92 8.07 -3.25 1.06
C SER A 92 6.99 -3.08 0.00
N ALA A 93 6.58 -1.85 -0.29
CA ALA A 93 5.63 -1.56 -1.34
C ALA A 93 6.20 -1.89 -2.73
N GLU A 94 7.47 -1.61 -2.99
CA GLU A 94 8.14 -1.94 -4.26
C GLU A 94 8.29 -3.46 -4.43
N ILE A 95 8.61 -4.22 -3.37
CA ILE A 95 8.64 -5.68 -3.41
C ILE A 95 7.26 -6.23 -3.79
N LEU A 96 6.20 -5.78 -3.11
CA LEU A 96 4.83 -6.20 -3.44
C LEU A 96 4.45 -5.83 -4.87
N LYS A 97 4.73 -4.58 -5.28
CA LYS A 97 4.47 -4.10 -6.64
C LYS A 97 5.17 -4.96 -7.67
N SER A 98 6.45 -5.29 -7.45
CA SER A 98 7.22 -6.14 -8.36
C SER A 98 6.65 -7.56 -8.44
N ASN A 99 6.18 -8.12 -7.32
CA ASN A 99 5.55 -9.44 -7.31
C ASN A 99 4.24 -9.43 -8.12
N PHE A 100 3.36 -8.45 -7.87
CA PHE A 100 2.12 -8.31 -8.64
C PHE A 100 2.37 -8.11 -10.14
N LEU A 101 3.34 -7.25 -10.50
CA LEU A 101 3.71 -7.04 -11.91
C LEU A 101 4.26 -8.30 -12.55
N LYS A 102 4.98 -9.13 -11.80
CA LYS A 102 5.48 -10.43 -12.28
C LYS A 102 4.30 -11.37 -12.54
N ASP A 103 3.39 -11.51 -11.57
CA ASP A 103 2.22 -12.38 -11.69
C ASP A 103 1.33 -11.98 -12.88
N ILE A 104 1.07 -10.69 -13.06
CA ILE A 104 0.32 -10.15 -14.20
C ILE A 104 0.98 -10.49 -15.55
N LYS A 105 2.31 -10.36 -15.63
CA LYS A 105 3.07 -10.69 -16.84
C LYS A 105 3.08 -12.20 -17.11
N GLU A 106 3.12 -13.03 -16.08
CA GLU A 106 3.03 -14.47 -16.22
C GLU A 106 1.67 -14.91 -16.75
N LEU A 107 0.57 -14.32 -16.24
CA LEU A 107 -0.78 -14.56 -16.77
C LEU A 107 -0.88 -14.24 -18.27
N LYS A 108 -0.28 -13.13 -18.71
CA LYS A 108 -0.22 -12.74 -20.12
C LYS A 108 0.53 -13.75 -21.00
N ASN A 109 1.55 -14.42 -20.46
CA ASN A 109 2.32 -15.41 -21.23
C ASN A 109 1.62 -16.78 -21.30
N LEU A 110 0.57 -16.99 -20.51
CA LEU A 110 -0.24 -18.21 -20.47
C LEU A 110 -1.51 -18.12 -21.34
N SER A 111 -1.91 -16.91 -21.75
CA SER A 111 -3.05 -16.61 -22.63
C SER A 111 -2.63 -16.46 -24.08
#